data_AF-A0A165KRJ7-F1
#
_entry.id   AF-A0A165KRJ7-F1
#
_cell.length_a   1.000
_cell.length_b   1.000
_cell.length_c   1.000
_cell.angle_alpha   90.00
_cell.angle_beta   90.00
_cell.angle_gamma   90.00
#
_symmetry.space_group_name_H-M   'P 1'
#
loop_
_entity.id
_entity.type
_entity.pdbx_description
1 polymer ?
#
loop_
_entity_poly.entity_id
_entity_poly.type
_entity_poly.pdbx_seq_one_letter_code
_entity_poly.pdbx_strand_id
1 'polypeptide(L)'
;MATSSPPPEFHPGFERNDEPNTIVLISAQGTKFAVPLSALARVSQFFRTMSTIPQAPNSAHGLEDPLAMTESTETIHYVVAFACGLALPDLVSAEQINSILRAADKYDMPGLISVMRIALQSTVVVQPSLRYIIAARHGWDDIRDAAERACLLPNVEIDFDVPDEDFILLKPLLCKQAAQLQKNPTAKAYYNRLNSGW
;
A
#
# COMPACT_ATOMS: atom_id res chain seq x y z
N MET A 1 -16.07 -30.03 -0.22
CA MET A 1 -15.79 -29.93 1.23
C MET A 1 -15.62 -28.45 1.54
N ALA A 2 -16.57 -27.83 2.23
CA ALA A 2 -16.49 -26.43 2.62
C ALA A 2 -15.59 -26.32 3.84
N THR A 3 -14.41 -25.72 3.68
CA THR A 3 -13.55 -25.35 4.81
C THR A 3 -14.24 -24.19 5.54
N SER A 4 -14.85 -24.48 6.69
CA SER A 4 -15.33 -23.43 7.60
C SER A 4 -14.13 -22.58 8.01
N SER A 5 -14.08 -21.33 7.58
CA SER A 5 -13.09 -20.38 8.09
C SER A 5 -13.24 -20.28 9.61
N PRO A 6 -12.14 -20.20 10.38
CA PRO A 6 -12.22 -19.94 11.81
C PRO A 6 -13.07 -18.67 12.05
N PRO A 7 -13.83 -18.61 13.16
CA PRO A 7 -14.63 -17.44 13.47
C PRO A 7 -13.72 -16.20 13.51
N PRO A 8 -14.19 -15.05 12.99
CA PRO A 8 -13.39 -13.84 12.92
C PRO A 8 -13.00 -13.38 14.33
N GLU A 9 -11.72 -13.58 14.65
CA GLU A 9 -11.10 -13.30 15.94
C GLU A 9 -10.61 -11.84 15.99
N PHE A 10 -10.61 -11.25 17.19
CA PHE A 10 -10.05 -9.93 17.40
C PHE A 10 -8.53 -9.97 17.32
N HIS A 11 -7.94 -8.95 16.72
CA HIS A 11 -6.49 -8.77 16.77
C HIS A 11 -6.06 -8.52 18.23
N PRO A 12 -5.00 -9.15 18.76
CA PRO A 12 -4.61 -9.03 20.17
C PRO A 12 -4.34 -7.60 20.65
N GLY A 13 -3.91 -6.73 19.73
CA GLY A 13 -3.69 -5.30 20.02
C GLY A 13 -4.93 -4.40 19.91
N PHE A 14 -6.07 -4.92 19.45
CA PHE A 14 -7.29 -4.16 19.15
C PHE A 14 -8.55 -4.96 19.55
N GLU A 15 -8.50 -5.56 20.73
CA GLU A 15 -9.65 -6.24 21.34
C GLU A 15 -10.75 -5.25 21.73
N ARG A 16 -11.99 -5.73 21.82
CA ARG A 16 -13.12 -4.89 22.25
C ARG A 16 -12.95 -4.53 23.73
N ASN A 17 -12.98 -3.23 24.02
CA ASN A 17 -12.97 -2.67 25.37
C ASN A 17 -14.25 -1.82 25.60
N ASP A 18 -14.40 -1.26 26.81
CA ASP A 18 -15.52 -0.39 27.16
C ASP A 18 -15.33 1.07 26.68
N GLU A 19 -14.43 1.32 25.72
CA GLU A 19 -14.18 2.66 25.22
C GLU A 19 -15.37 3.16 24.39
N PRO A 20 -15.91 4.36 24.70
CA PRO A 20 -17.07 4.89 24.00
C PRO A 20 -16.73 5.22 22.55
N ASN A 21 -17.73 5.10 21.67
CA ASN A 21 -17.61 5.42 20.25
C ASN A 21 -16.52 4.60 19.52
N THR A 22 -16.40 3.34 19.91
CA THR A 22 -15.56 2.34 19.25
C THR A 22 -16.27 1.79 18.00
N ILE A 23 -15.56 1.75 16.88
CA ILE A 23 -15.96 1.08 15.65
C ILE A 23 -15.20 -0.24 15.54
N VAL A 24 -15.86 -1.29 15.04
CA VAL A 24 -15.20 -2.56 14.72
C VAL A 24 -14.94 -2.62 13.22
N LEU A 25 -13.67 -2.67 12.80
CA LEU A 25 -13.27 -2.90 11.42
C LEU A 25 -13.00 -4.40 11.21
N ILE A 26 -13.39 -4.95 10.06
CA ILE A 26 -13.09 -6.34 9.69
C ILE A 26 -12.23 -6.34 8.42
N SER A 27 -11.02 -6.89 8.52
CA SER A 27 -10.13 -7.08 7.35
C SER A 27 -10.69 -8.09 6.34
N ALA A 28 -10.09 -8.16 5.15
CA ALA A 28 -10.45 -9.13 4.12
C ALA A 28 -10.32 -10.59 4.57
N GLN A 29 -9.40 -10.89 5.50
CA GLN A 29 -9.21 -12.22 6.07
C GLN A 29 -10.13 -12.50 7.28
N GLY A 30 -10.96 -11.52 7.68
CA GLY A 30 -11.90 -11.65 8.79
C GLY A 30 -11.35 -11.24 10.15
N THR A 31 -10.09 -10.82 10.30
CA THR A 31 -9.58 -10.30 11.57
C THR A 31 -10.30 -9.01 11.95
N LYS A 32 -10.76 -8.92 13.21
CA LYS A 32 -11.49 -7.77 13.76
C LYS A 32 -10.56 -6.81 14.50
N PHE A 33 -10.83 -5.51 14.36
CA PHE A 33 -10.11 -4.45 15.04
C PHE A 33 -11.13 -3.51 15.70
N ALA A 34 -11.20 -3.51 17.03
CA ALA A 34 -11.96 -2.51 17.78
C ALA A 34 -11.11 -1.25 17.95
N VAL A 35 -11.55 -0.13 17.39
CA VAL A 35 -10.78 1.11 17.33
C VAL A 35 -11.66 2.31 17.69
N PRO A 36 -11.16 3.27 18.47
CA PRO A 36 -11.90 4.51 18.72
C PRO A 36 -12.10 5.29 17.43
N LEU A 37 -13.35 5.60 17.08
CA LEU A 37 -13.65 6.36 15.85
C LEU A 37 -13.00 7.75 15.86
N SER A 38 -12.80 8.33 17.04
CA SER A 38 -12.11 9.61 17.23
C SER A 38 -10.64 9.55 16.82
N ALA A 39 -9.96 8.41 17.01
CA ALA A 39 -8.57 8.21 16.61
C ALA A 39 -8.45 8.19 15.08
N LEU A 40 -9.30 7.41 14.41
CA LEU A 40 -9.39 7.37 12.95
C LEU A 40 -9.77 8.74 12.36
N ALA A 41 -10.83 9.36 12.87
CA ALA A 41 -11.32 10.66 12.40
C ALA A 41 -10.28 11.79 12.56
N ARG A 42 -9.32 11.66 13.48
CA ARG A 42 -8.25 12.65 13.65
C ARG A 42 -7.31 12.70 12.45
N VAL A 43 -7.01 11.55 11.86
CA VAL A 43 -6.00 11.38 10.80
C VAL A 43 -6.60 11.07 9.43
N SER A 44 -7.90 10.79 9.35
CA SER A 44 -8.63 10.42 8.14
C SER A 44 -9.85 11.31 7.94
N GLN A 45 -9.95 11.95 6.79
CA GLN A 45 -11.14 12.72 6.41
C GLN A 45 -12.33 11.80 6.09
N PHE A 46 -12.08 10.61 5.56
CA PHE A 46 -13.10 9.59 5.33
C PHE A 46 -13.81 9.23 6.65
N PHE A 47 -13.06 8.84 7.68
CA PHE A 47 -13.63 8.48 8.99
C PHE A 47 -14.19 9.70 9.73
N ARG A 48 -13.61 10.89 9.54
CA ARG A 48 -14.22 12.14 10.05
C ARG A 48 -15.60 12.35 9.47
N THR A 49 -15.77 12.22 8.16
CA THR A 49 -17.06 12.35 7.50
C THR A 49 -18.04 11.29 7.99
N MET A 50 -17.59 10.03 8.07
CA MET A 50 -18.37 8.91 8.61
C MET A 50 -18.90 9.20 10.03
N SER A 51 -18.08 9.83 10.89
CA SER A 51 -18.47 10.16 12.27
C SER A 51 -19.58 11.22 12.39
N THR A 52 -19.86 11.96 11.32
CA THR A 52 -20.92 12.99 11.31
C THR A 52 -22.29 12.46 10.86
N ILE A 53 -22.33 11.22 10.34
CA ILE A 53 -23.57 10.62 9.84
C ILE A 53 -24.43 10.18 11.03
N PRO A 54 -25.67 10.68 11.18
CA PRO A 54 -26.56 10.27 12.25
C PRO A 54 -26.84 8.76 12.18
N GLN A 55 -26.45 8.03 13.23
CA GLN A 55 -26.84 6.63 13.42
C GLN A 55 -28.31 6.57 13.89
N ALA A 56 -29.03 5.51 13.54
CA ALA A 56 -30.40 5.33 14.00
C ALA A 56 -30.46 5.29 15.55
N PRO A 57 -31.49 5.88 16.19
CA PRO A 57 -31.54 6.10 17.64
C PRO A 57 -31.57 4.84 18.53
N ASN A 58 -31.62 3.64 17.94
CA ASN A 58 -31.60 2.37 18.68
C ASN A 58 -30.20 1.76 18.84
N SER A 59 -29.15 2.39 18.31
CA SER A 59 -27.77 1.94 18.46
C SER A 59 -27.20 2.44 19.79
N ALA A 60 -27.50 1.72 20.88
CA ALA A 60 -27.15 2.15 22.24
C ALA A 60 -25.62 2.12 22.51
N HIS A 61 -24.82 1.51 21.63
CA HIS A 61 -23.36 1.41 21.79
C HIS A 61 -22.62 1.41 20.45
N GLY A 62 -22.31 2.59 19.89
CA GLY A 62 -21.47 2.71 18.69
C GLY A 62 -22.09 2.12 17.42
N LEU A 63 -21.30 2.09 16.34
CA LEU A 63 -21.64 1.35 15.11
C LEU A 63 -21.74 -0.14 15.47
N GLU A 64 -22.95 -0.64 15.73
CA GLU A 64 -23.17 -2.03 16.16
C GLU A 64 -22.75 -3.05 15.09
N ASP A 65 -22.80 -2.66 13.82
CA ASP A 65 -22.37 -3.48 12.70
C ASP A 65 -20.89 -3.26 12.38
N PRO A 66 -20.07 -4.33 12.40
CA PRO A 66 -18.69 -4.24 11.98
C PRO A 66 -18.55 -3.77 10.53
N LEU A 67 -17.63 -2.83 10.29
CA LEU A 67 -17.35 -2.31 8.96
C LEU A 67 -16.37 -3.23 8.22
N ALA A 68 -16.86 -3.94 7.21
CA ALA A 68 -16.04 -4.78 6.36
C ALA A 68 -15.12 -3.96 5.45
N MET A 69 -13.85 -4.35 5.40
CA MET A 69 -12.77 -3.72 4.65
C MET A 69 -12.28 -4.67 3.56
N THR A 70 -11.70 -4.13 2.50
CA THR A 70 -11.13 -4.92 1.38
C THR A 70 -9.64 -5.22 1.56
N GLU A 71 -9.02 -4.54 2.52
CA GLU A 71 -7.60 -4.54 2.81
C GLU A 71 -7.21 -5.73 3.69
N SER A 72 -5.95 -6.15 3.59
CA SER A 72 -5.45 -7.26 4.40
C SER A 72 -5.38 -6.93 5.90
N THR A 73 -5.31 -7.96 6.74
CA THR A 73 -5.08 -7.83 8.18
C THR A 73 -3.85 -6.96 8.49
N GLU A 74 -2.75 -7.14 7.77
CA GLU A 74 -1.51 -6.40 7.96
C GLU A 74 -1.67 -4.91 7.59
N THR A 75 -2.39 -4.64 6.50
CA THR A 75 -2.65 -3.27 6.04
C THR A 75 -3.55 -2.54 7.01
N ILE A 76 -4.65 -3.18 7.45
CA ILE A 76 -5.55 -2.61 8.46
C ILE A 76 -4.81 -2.40 9.78
N HIS A 77 -4.03 -3.37 10.25
CA HIS A 77 -3.22 -3.25 11.46
C HIS A 77 -2.33 -2.01 11.41
N TYR A 78 -1.63 -1.78 10.29
CA TYR A 78 -0.78 -0.61 10.12
C TYR A 78 -1.58 0.70 10.19
N VAL A 79 -2.71 0.77 9.49
CA VAL A 79 -3.60 1.94 9.46
C VAL A 79 -4.13 2.27 10.86
N VAL A 80 -4.60 1.26 11.60
CA VAL A 80 -5.17 1.47 12.94
C VAL A 80 -4.09 1.79 13.98
N ALA A 81 -2.91 1.18 13.89
CA ALA A 81 -1.77 1.51 14.75
C ALA A 81 -1.34 2.97 14.55
N PHE A 82 -1.26 3.42 13.30
CA PHE A 82 -0.96 4.82 12.96
C PHE A 82 -2.01 5.78 13.55
N ALA A 83 -3.31 5.49 13.36
CA ALA A 83 -4.38 6.33 13.84
C ALA A 83 -4.44 6.44 15.38
N CYS A 84 -4.11 5.35 16.07
CA CYS A 84 -4.05 5.29 17.53
C CYS A 84 -2.73 5.86 18.12
N GLY A 85 -1.77 6.26 17.29
CA GLY A 85 -0.47 6.74 17.75
C GLY A 85 0.38 5.65 18.43
N LEU A 86 0.20 4.40 18.00
CA LEU A 86 0.95 3.24 18.51
C LEU A 86 2.23 3.03 17.69
N ALA A 87 3.10 2.16 18.20
CA ALA A 87 4.24 1.69 17.43
C ALA A 87 3.77 1.05 16.12
N LEU A 88 4.37 1.47 15.01
CA LEU A 88 4.03 0.92 13.70
C LEU A 88 4.67 -0.46 13.53
N PRO A 89 3.96 -1.44 12.95
CA PRO A 89 4.56 -2.72 12.58
C PRO A 89 5.74 -2.52 11.62
N ASP A 90 6.67 -3.48 11.61
CA ASP A 90 7.78 -3.44 10.68
C ASP A 90 7.29 -3.55 9.22
N LEU A 91 7.93 -2.76 8.35
CA LEU A 91 7.73 -2.86 6.91
C LEU A 91 8.71 -3.86 6.34
N VAL A 92 8.18 -4.96 5.80
CA VAL A 92 9.00 -6.08 5.31
C VAL A 92 9.13 -6.12 3.79
N SER A 93 8.27 -5.40 3.05
CA SER A 93 8.30 -5.40 1.59
C SER A 93 7.75 -4.13 0.94
N ALA A 94 8.08 -3.94 -0.34
CA ALA A 94 7.59 -2.86 -1.18
C ALA A 94 6.07 -2.94 -1.43
N GLU A 95 5.57 -4.16 -1.59
CA GLU A 95 4.16 -4.48 -1.84
C GLU A 95 3.32 -4.10 -0.62
N GLN A 96 3.87 -4.28 0.58
CA GLN A 96 3.24 -3.82 1.82
C GLN A 96 3.13 -2.30 1.85
N ILE A 97 4.20 -1.57 1.50
CA ILE A 97 4.17 -0.09 1.39
C ILE A 97 3.12 0.34 0.36
N ASN A 98 3.07 -0.30 -0.81
CA ASN A 98 2.09 0.01 -1.86
C ASN A 98 0.65 -0.24 -1.37
N SER A 99 0.41 -1.34 -0.65
CA SER A 99 -0.91 -1.68 -0.09
C SER A 99 -1.35 -0.65 0.96
N ILE A 100 -0.43 -0.22 1.83
CA ILE A 100 -0.69 0.82 2.83
C ILE A 100 -0.94 2.17 2.16
N LEU A 101 -0.19 2.53 1.11
CA LEU A 101 -0.42 3.77 0.35
C LEU A 101 -1.80 3.78 -0.31
N ARG A 102 -2.20 2.67 -0.96
CA ARG A 102 -3.54 2.53 -1.54
C ARG A 102 -4.64 2.68 -0.48
N ALA A 103 -4.46 2.08 0.70
CA ALA A 103 -5.38 2.27 1.82
C ALA A 103 -5.39 3.72 2.34
N ALA A 104 -4.22 4.36 2.43
CA ALA A 104 -4.09 5.74 2.88
C ALA A 104 -4.76 6.74 1.93
N ASP A 105 -4.65 6.53 0.61
CA ASP A 105 -5.40 7.30 -0.39
C ASP A 105 -6.91 7.05 -0.24
N LYS A 106 -7.33 5.79 -0.14
CA LYS A 106 -8.75 5.41 -0.01
C LYS A 106 -9.40 6.02 1.23
N TYR A 107 -8.68 6.09 2.34
CA TYR A 107 -9.18 6.65 3.59
C TYR A 107 -8.82 8.12 3.80
N ASP A 108 -8.25 8.79 2.79
CA ASP A 108 -7.83 10.19 2.85
C ASP A 108 -6.98 10.51 4.10
N MET A 109 -5.83 9.82 4.20
CA MET A 109 -4.89 9.87 5.32
C MET A 109 -3.52 10.46 4.90
N PRO A 110 -3.43 11.78 4.66
CA PRO A 110 -2.21 12.42 4.15
C PRO A 110 -0.98 12.25 5.07
N GLY A 111 -1.21 12.12 6.39
CA GLY A 111 -0.13 11.83 7.35
C GLY A 111 0.51 10.46 7.10
N LEU A 112 -0.31 9.43 6.85
CA LEU A 112 0.18 8.08 6.57
C LEU A 112 0.89 8.02 5.21
N ILE A 113 0.38 8.73 4.20
CA ILE A 113 1.05 8.90 2.89
C ILE A 113 2.46 9.49 3.09
N SER A 114 2.59 10.49 3.96
CA SER A 114 3.89 11.13 4.25
C SER A 114 4.87 10.18 4.93
N VAL A 115 4.40 9.36 5.88
CA VAL A 115 5.23 8.33 6.53
C VAL A 115 5.68 7.27 5.53
N MET A 116 4.78 6.81 4.67
CA MET A 116 5.12 5.84 3.62
C MET A 116 6.10 6.40 2.59
N ARG A 117 5.99 7.69 2.24
CA ARG A 117 6.99 8.36 1.39
C ARG A 117 8.39 8.31 2.01
N ILE A 118 8.51 8.58 3.31
CA ILE A 118 9.79 8.50 4.03
C ILE A 118 10.31 7.06 4.04
N ALA A 119 9.44 6.08 4.31
CA ALA A 119 9.82 4.67 4.27
C ALA A 119 10.32 4.25 2.87
N LEU A 120 9.66 4.72 1.81
CA LEU A 120 10.01 4.47 0.42
C LEU A 120 11.37 5.07 0.02
N GLN A 121 11.86 6.09 0.74
CA GLN A 121 13.20 6.63 0.50
C GLN A 121 14.31 5.65 0.91
N SER A 122 14.04 4.77 1.89
CA SER A 122 14.97 3.73 2.35
C SER A 122 15.32 2.75 1.23
N THR A 123 16.60 2.39 1.13
CA THR A 123 17.13 1.51 0.07
C THR A 123 17.01 0.03 0.39
N VAL A 124 16.61 -0.34 1.61
CA VAL A 124 16.74 -1.72 2.12
C VAL A 124 15.61 -2.64 1.66
N VAL A 125 14.44 -2.10 1.30
CA VAL A 125 13.20 -2.90 1.24
C VAL A 125 12.54 -2.91 -0.15
N VAL A 126 12.96 -2.06 -1.10
CA VAL A 126 12.10 -1.74 -2.24
C VAL A 126 12.72 -2.12 -3.58
N GLN A 127 12.04 -3.02 -4.31
CA GLN A 127 12.33 -3.30 -5.71
C GLN A 127 12.32 -1.99 -6.52
N PRO A 128 13.37 -1.69 -7.31
CA PRO A 128 13.47 -0.42 -8.03
C PRO A 128 12.26 -0.11 -8.93
N SER A 129 11.69 -1.12 -9.60
CA SER A 129 10.53 -0.98 -10.48
C SER A 129 9.29 -0.52 -9.73
N LEU A 130 8.93 -1.22 -8.64
CA LEU A 130 7.78 -0.85 -7.82
C LEU A 130 7.98 0.50 -7.13
N ARG A 131 9.20 0.82 -6.68
CA ARG A 131 9.54 2.16 -6.17
C ARG A 131 9.27 3.25 -7.21
N TYR A 132 9.68 3.01 -8.45
CA TYR A 132 9.47 3.94 -9.56
C TYR A 132 7.98 4.14 -9.83
N ILE A 133 7.19 3.06 -9.86
CA ILE A 133 5.73 3.11 -10.09
C ILE A 133 5.04 3.91 -8.98
N ILE A 134 5.31 3.58 -7.72
CA ILE A 134 4.70 4.27 -6.58
C ILE A 134 5.06 5.77 -6.64
N ALA A 135 6.33 6.10 -6.86
CA ALA A 135 6.76 7.48 -6.93
C ALA A 135 6.13 8.23 -8.13
N ALA A 136 5.99 7.57 -9.28
CA ALA A 136 5.32 8.14 -10.44
C ALA A 136 3.82 8.41 -10.17
N ARG A 137 3.12 7.49 -9.51
CA ARG A 137 1.70 7.62 -9.16
C ARG A 137 1.42 8.83 -8.27
N HIS A 138 2.30 9.08 -7.30
CA HIS A 138 2.17 10.18 -6.35
C HIS A 138 2.90 11.48 -6.77
N GLY A 139 3.54 11.49 -7.95
CA GLY A 139 4.30 12.66 -8.42
C GLY A 139 5.55 12.99 -7.58
N TRP A 140 6.17 12.00 -6.95
CA TRP A 140 7.39 12.17 -6.16
C TRP A 140 8.63 12.05 -7.03
N ASP A 141 8.92 13.12 -7.77
CA ASP A 141 10.02 13.16 -8.75
C ASP A 141 11.38 12.75 -8.16
N ASP A 142 11.68 13.15 -6.92
CA ASP A 142 12.93 12.82 -6.23
C ASP A 142 13.12 11.30 -6.04
N ILE A 143 12.05 10.62 -5.64
CA ILE A 143 12.03 9.17 -5.43
C ILE A 143 11.98 8.46 -6.78
N ARG A 144 11.19 8.97 -7.73
CA ARG A 144 11.05 8.40 -9.09
C ARG A 144 12.39 8.41 -9.81
N ASP A 145 13.10 9.54 -9.81
CA ASP A 145 14.37 9.67 -10.52
C ASP A 145 15.47 8.81 -9.87
N ALA A 146 15.44 8.66 -8.54
CA ALA A 146 16.33 7.73 -7.84
C ALA A 146 16.04 6.27 -8.19
N ALA A 147 14.76 5.89 -8.23
CA ALA A 147 14.33 4.55 -8.62
C ALA A 147 14.64 4.25 -10.09
N GLU A 148 14.45 5.22 -10.99
CA GLU A 148 14.83 5.12 -12.39
C GLU A 148 16.31 4.80 -12.54
N ARG A 149 17.18 5.57 -11.87
CA ARG A 149 18.63 5.30 -11.91
C ARG A 149 18.97 3.89 -11.44
N ALA A 150 18.28 3.39 -10.42
CA ALA A 150 18.48 2.03 -9.92
C ALA A 150 17.99 0.97 -10.91
N CYS A 151 16.83 1.15 -11.55
CA CYS A 151 16.32 0.27 -12.60
C CYS A 151 17.23 0.16 -13.83
N LEU A 152 17.98 1.24 -14.13
CA LEU A 152 18.86 1.30 -15.30
C LEU A 152 20.30 0.81 -15.03
N LEU A 153 20.56 0.26 -13.83
CA LEU A 153 21.85 -0.38 -13.52
C LEU A 153 21.98 -1.73 -14.26
N PRO A 154 23.20 -2.17 -14.59
CA PRO A 154 23.42 -3.50 -15.15
C PRO A 154 22.91 -4.60 -14.21
N ASN A 155 22.27 -5.62 -14.78
CA ASN A 155 21.76 -6.82 -14.08
C ASN A 155 20.63 -6.56 -13.07
N VAL A 156 19.94 -5.42 -13.15
CA VAL A 156 18.66 -5.22 -12.45
C VAL A 156 17.53 -5.65 -13.38
N GLU A 157 16.81 -6.69 -12.99
CA GLU A 157 15.57 -7.06 -13.66
C GLU A 157 14.47 -6.09 -13.23
N ILE A 158 13.76 -5.56 -14.23
CA ILE A 158 12.58 -4.73 -14.00
C ILE A 158 11.40 -5.68 -13.95
N ASP A 159 10.73 -5.73 -12.82
CA ASP A 159 9.47 -6.45 -12.72
C ASP A 159 8.39 -5.72 -13.52
N PHE A 160 7.74 -6.46 -14.43
CA PHE A 160 6.66 -6.00 -15.28
C PHE A 160 5.32 -6.60 -14.89
N ASP A 161 5.28 -7.53 -13.92
CA ASP A 161 4.06 -8.11 -13.40
C ASP A 161 3.38 -7.12 -12.44
N VAL A 162 2.82 -6.08 -13.05
CA VAL A 162 2.18 -4.97 -12.34
C VAL A 162 0.75 -4.83 -12.84
N PRO A 163 -0.19 -4.35 -12.00
CA PRO A 163 -1.56 -4.09 -12.43
C PRO A 163 -1.60 -3.21 -13.69
N ASP A 164 -2.58 -3.41 -14.57
CA ASP A 164 -2.68 -2.67 -15.84
C ASP A 164 -2.67 -1.14 -15.66
N GLU A 165 -3.30 -0.66 -14.58
CA GLU A 165 -3.32 0.75 -14.17
C GLU A 165 -1.94 1.32 -13.87
N ASP A 166 -0.99 0.47 -13.44
CA ASP A 166 0.38 0.82 -13.11
C ASP A 166 1.33 0.62 -14.31
N PHE A 167 0.99 -0.25 -15.26
CA PHE A 167 1.82 -0.54 -16.44
C PHE A 167 2.08 0.72 -17.29
N ILE A 168 1.09 1.60 -17.42
CA ILE A 168 1.25 2.86 -18.17
C ILE A 168 2.34 3.75 -17.57
N LEU A 169 2.56 3.69 -16.25
CA LEU A 169 3.57 4.46 -15.54
C LEU A 169 4.99 4.00 -15.90
N LEU A 170 5.18 2.73 -16.30
CA LEU A 170 6.47 2.17 -16.68
C LEU A 170 6.94 2.60 -18.09
N LYS A 171 6.06 3.14 -18.92
CA LYS A 171 6.39 3.50 -20.32
C LYS A 171 7.65 4.37 -20.47
N PRO A 172 7.87 5.45 -19.68
CA PRO A 172 9.08 6.26 -19.78
C PRO A 172 10.35 5.48 -19.43
N LEU A 173 10.27 4.61 -18.43
CA LEU A 173 11.38 3.77 -17.99
C LEU A 173 11.77 2.76 -19.07
N LEU A 174 10.78 2.09 -19.66
CA LEU A 174 10.96 1.17 -20.79
C LEU A 174 11.63 1.83 -22.00
N CYS A 175 11.20 3.03 -22.36
CA CYS A 175 11.82 3.78 -23.46
C CYS A 175 13.30 4.09 -23.17
N LYS A 176 13.64 4.45 -21.93
CA LYS A 176 15.03 4.71 -21.53
C LYS A 176 15.88 3.44 -21.53
N GLN A 177 15.34 2.32 -21.06
CA GLN A 177 16.02 1.03 -21.08
C GLN A 177 16.29 0.55 -22.51
N ALA A 178 15.32 0.68 -23.42
CA ALA A 178 15.50 0.36 -24.84
C ALA A 178 16.59 1.25 -25.49
N ALA A 179 16.60 2.54 -25.18
CA ALA A 179 17.64 3.46 -25.66
C ALA A 179 19.03 3.12 -25.11
N GLN A 180 19.14 2.68 -23.85
CA GLN A 180 20.39 2.18 -23.27
C GLN A 180 20.88 0.91 -23.97
N LEU A 181 19.99 -0.05 -24.24
CA LEU A 181 20.35 -1.29 -24.94
C LEU A 181 20.84 -1.01 -26.37
N GLN A 182 20.20 -0.08 -27.10
CA GLN A 182 20.64 0.34 -28.44
C GLN A 182 22.01 1.04 -28.44
N LYS A 183 22.36 1.71 -27.34
CA LYS A 183 23.66 2.39 -27.15
C LYS A 183 24.75 1.46 -26.60
N ASN A 184 24.38 0.31 -26.03
CA ASN A 184 25.33 -0.69 -25.54
C ASN A 184 25.77 -1.59 -26.71
N PRO A 185 27.01 -1.45 -27.21
CA PRO A 185 27.46 -2.17 -28.40
C PRO A 185 27.44 -3.69 -28.21
N THR A 186 27.65 -4.18 -26.99
CA THR A 186 27.60 -5.61 -26.66
C THR A 186 26.16 -6.14 -26.65
N ALA A 187 25.23 -5.40 -26.03
CA ALA A 187 23.81 -5.78 -26.01
C ALA A 187 23.18 -5.70 -27.41
N LYS A 188 23.55 -4.68 -28.19
CA LYS A 188 23.16 -4.54 -29.60
C LYS A 188 23.67 -5.70 -30.45
N ALA A 189 24.92 -6.13 -30.26
CA ALA A 189 25.49 -7.28 -30.96
C ALA A 189 24.75 -8.60 -30.61
N TYR A 190 24.37 -8.80 -29.35
CA TYR A 190 23.61 -9.97 -28.90
C TYR A 190 22.16 -9.98 -29.45
N TYR A 191 21.44 -8.85 -29.35
CA TYR A 191 20.10 -8.69 -29.93
C TYR A 191 20.08 -8.93 -31.45
N ASN A 192 21.06 -8.37 -32.16
CA ASN A 192 21.18 -8.60 -33.60
C ASN A 192 21.40 -10.07 -33.91
N ARG A 193 22.22 -10.78 -33.13
CA ARG A 193 22.53 -12.20 -33.32
C ARG A 193 21.34 -13.14 -33.03
N LEU A 194 20.45 -12.75 -32.11
CA LEU A 194 19.21 -13.48 -31.83
C LEU A 194 18.15 -13.27 -32.92
N ASN A 195 18.11 -12.09 -33.53
CA ASN A 195 17.12 -11.73 -34.55
C ASN A 195 17.58 -11.99 -36.00
N SER A 196 18.88 -12.18 -36.23
CA SER A 196 19.43 -12.56 -37.53
C SER A 196 19.42 -14.08 -37.70
N GLY A 197 18.27 -14.73 -37.49
CA GLY A 197 18.13 -16.19 -37.51
C GLY A 197 18.99 -16.89 -38.58
N TRP A 198 19.57 -18.05 -38.20
CA TRP A 198 20.51 -18.86 -38.98
C TRP A 198 20.29 -18.84 -40.50
#